data_AF-A0A8S0VRS5-F1
#
_entry.id   AF-A0A8S0VRS5-F1
#
_cell.length_a   1.000
_cell.length_b   1.000
_cell.length_c   1.000
_cell.angle_alpha   90.00
_cell.angle_beta   90.00
_cell.angle_gamma   90.00
#
_symmetry.space_group_name_H-M   'P 1'
#
loop_
_entity.id
_entity.type
_entity.pdbx_description
1 polymer ?
#
loop_
_entity_poly.entity_id
_entity_poly.type
_entity_poly.pdbx_seq_one_letter_code
_entity_poly.pdbx_strand_id
1 'polypeptide(L)'
;MMLNIIDLCLSPPPPSPPHCEAALKHEGKENPIDIHDDTTKPLSPSPRNRDNDNRYLGFYFDRRLTFHEHVCYYATKAFTTVQAMRMLGNSTRGLSPKQRKLLYRSCVVPIATYGYRLWYFDGACNKGVMNQLKWMQQKAALWITGAFRTSPTGGLKALAGLIPIHRMLKKLATHAVYRVATLFAP
;
A
#
# COMPACT_ATOMS: atom_id res chain seq x y z
N MET A 1 34.03 10.54 21.38
CA MET A 1 34.06 9.15 20.89
C MET A 1 32.76 8.88 20.17
N MET A 2 32.82 8.82 18.85
CA MET A 2 31.70 8.52 17.97
C MET A 2 31.29 7.06 18.17
N LEU A 3 30.11 6.83 18.74
CA LEU A 3 29.47 5.52 18.67
C LEU A 3 28.63 5.47 17.40
N ASN A 4 28.88 4.43 16.63
CA ASN A 4 28.46 4.23 15.25
C ASN A 4 26.94 4.26 15.08
N ILE A 5 26.46 5.20 14.26
CA ILE A 5 25.09 5.27 13.72
C ILE A 5 24.81 4.16 12.68
N ILE A 6 25.77 3.27 12.43
CA ILE A 6 25.74 2.28 11.35
C ILE A 6 25.15 0.92 11.82
N ASP A 7 25.02 0.68 13.14
CA ASP A 7 24.58 -0.63 13.68
C ASP A 7 23.05 -0.81 13.87
N LEU A 8 22.21 0.19 13.58
CA LEU A 8 20.74 0.05 13.69
C LEU A 8 20.03 -0.31 12.36
N CYS A 9 20.79 -0.62 11.31
CA CYS A 9 20.25 -1.01 10.01
C CYS A 9 19.73 -2.47 9.94
N LEU A 10 19.91 -3.28 11.00
CA LEU A 10 19.56 -4.71 11.01
C LEU A 10 18.42 -5.10 11.97
N SER A 11 17.46 -4.21 12.24
CA SER A 11 16.24 -4.58 12.99
C SER A 11 15.04 -4.80 12.05
N PRO A 12 14.49 -6.03 11.97
CA PRO A 12 13.39 -6.34 11.05
C PRO A 12 12.15 -5.45 11.29
N PRO A 13 11.36 -5.18 10.25
CA PRO A 13 10.14 -4.37 10.35
C PRO A 13 9.02 -5.14 11.09
N PRO A 14 8.22 -4.47 11.95
CA PRO A 14 7.10 -5.10 12.65
C PRO A 14 5.99 -5.54 11.67
N PRO A 15 5.23 -6.61 12.03
CA PRO A 15 4.32 -7.32 11.13
C PRO A 15 3.17 -6.45 10.62
N SER A 16 2.73 -6.74 9.40
CA SER A 16 1.62 -6.09 8.70
C SER A 16 0.37 -6.99 8.68
N PRO A 17 -0.83 -6.40 8.68
CA PRO A 17 -2.12 -7.05 8.99
C PRO A 17 -2.56 -8.12 7.97
N PRO A 18 -3.53 -8.99 8.35
CA PRO A 18 -3.80 -10.27 7.68
C PRO A 18 -4.26 -10.16 6.23
N HIS A 19 -3.86 -11.20 5.49
CA HIS A 19 -4.21 -11.49 4.11
C HIS A 19 -5.73 -11.43 3.88
N CYS A 20 -6.11 -10.90 2.72
CA CYS A 20 -7.48 -10.61 2.30
C CYS A 20 -8.33 -11.86 1.99
N GLU A 21 -7.89 -13.07 2.37
CA GLU A 21 -8.39 -14.33 1.81
C GLU A 21 -8.99 -15.29 2.83
N ALA A 22 -9.11 -14.91 4.10
CA ALA A 22 -9.72 -15.75 5.13
C ALA A 22 -10.89 -15.03 5.81
N ALA A 23 -12.08 -15.10 5.21
CA ALA A 23 -13.33 -14.74 5.86
C ALA A 23 -14.41 -15.77 5.51
N LEU A 24 -14.20 -17.01 5.97
CA LEU A 24 -15.24 -18.03 6.14
C LEU A 24 -14.61 -19.18 6.94
N LYS A 25 -14.70 -19.12 8.28
CA LYS A 25 -15.07 -20.23 9.19
C LYS A 25 -14.59 -20.02 10.64
N HIS A 26 -15.58 -20.03 11.53
CA HIS A 26 -15.63 -20.44 12.94
C HIS A 26 -15.03 -19.58 14.08
N GLU A 27 -15.85 -19.55 15.14
CA GLU A 27 -15.74 -18.87 16.43
C GLU A 27 -14.71 -19.51 17.36
N GLY A 28 -14.22 -18.72 18.32
CA GLY A 28 -13.97 -19.20 19.69
C GLY A 28 -12.52 -19.39 20.13
N LYS A 29 -12.20 -18.68 21.24
CA LYS A 29 -11.15 -18.87 22.25
C LYS A 29 -9.83 -18.11 22.08
N GLU A 30 -9.56 -17.29 23.10
CA GLU A 30 -8.35 -16.51 23.33
C GLU A 30 -7.23 -17.33 23.99
N ASN A 31 -6.00 -16.88 23.69
CA ASN A 31 -4.71 -17.06 24.38
C ASN A 31 -3.92 -18.36 24.08
N PRO A 32 -2.59 -18.37 24.28
CA PRO A 32 -1.55 -17.39 23.92
C PRO A 32 -0.47 -18.10 23.04
N ILE A 33 0.21 -17.42 22.11
CA ILE A 33 1.11 -18.13 21.16
C ILE A 33 2.53 -17.55 21.18
N ASP A 34 3.41 -18.40 21.73
CA ASP A 34 4.85 -18.36 21.68
C ASP A 34 5.41 -18.39 20.25
N ILE A 35 6.57 -17.75 20.10
CA ILE A 35 7.29 -17.59 18.84
C ILE A 35 8.01 -18.90 18.51
N HIS A 36 7.43 -19.69 17.61
CA HIS A 36 8.17 -20.68 16.84
C HIS A 36 8.31 -20.15 15.40
N ASP A 37 9.56 -19.85 15.02
CA ASP A 37 9.96 -19.36 13.71
C ASP A 37 9.95 -20.53 12.72
N ASP A 38 8.84 -20.67 11.99
CA ASP A 38 8.76 -21.59 10.85
C ASP A 38 8.93 -20.78 9.57
N THR A 39 10.11 -20.98 8.97
CA THR A 39 10.60 -20.51 7.68
C THR A 39 9.49 -20.31 6.64
N THR A 40 8.88 -19.11 6.62
CA THR A 40 8.03 -18.69 5.51
C THR A 40 8.92 -18.09 4.44
N LYS A 41 9.28 -19.01 3.53
CA LYS A 41 9.79 -18.82 2.17
C LYS A 41 9.49 -17.40 1.64
N PRO A 42 10.48 -16.70 1.06
CA PRO A 42 10.23 -15.43 0.41
C PRO A 42 9.07 -15.64 -0.57
N LEU A 43 8.03 -14.80 -0.50
CA LEU A 43 7.09 -14.69 -1.61
C LEU A 43 7.87 -14.01 -2.75
N SER A 44 8.76 -14.79 -3.36
CA SER A 44 9.04 -14.69 -4.79
C SER A 44 7.71 -14.44 -5.50
N PRO A 45 7.67 -13.66 -6.59
CA PRO A 45 6.52 -13.73 -7.48
C PRO A 45 6.32 -15.22 -7.75
N SER A 46 5.23 -15.79 -7.20
CA SER A 46 4.92 -17.22 -7.30
C SER A 46 5.11 -17.63 -8.76
N PRO A 47 5.59 -18.85 -9.08
CA PRO A 47 5.83 -19.27 -10.45
C PRO A 47 4.58 -18.94 -11.24
N ARG A 48 4.68 -17.91 -12.09
CA ARG A 48 3.55 -17.41 -12.88
C ARG A 48 3.06 -18.61 -13.66
N ASN A 49 1.95 -19.17 -13.24
CA ASN A 49 1.25 -20.13 -14.07
C ASN A 49 0.82 -19.31 -15.28
N ARG A 50 1.54 -19.50 -16.39
CA ARG A 50 1.43 -18.67 -17.61
C ARG A 50 0.13 -18.93 -18.37
N ASP A 51 -0.75 -19.72 -17.77
CA ASP A 51 -1.91 -20.27 -18.44
C ASP A 51 -3.10 -19.35 -18.15
N ASN A 52 -3.22 -18.32 -19.00
CA ASN A 52 -4.41 -17.48 -19.23
C ASN A 52 -4.55 -16.16 -18.44
N ASP A 53 -3.44 -15.49 -18.11
CA ASP A 53 -3.52 -14.07 -17.76
C ASP A 53 -3.63 -13.25 -19.05
N ASN A 54 -4.86 -12.96 -19.46
CA ASN A 54 -5.12 -12.02 -20.55
C ASN A 54 -4.65 -10.63 -20.10
N ARG A 55 -3.39 -10.30 -20.41
CA ARG A 55 -2.84 -8.96 -20.13
C ARG A 55 -3.24 -8.02 -21.25
N TYR A 56 -3.97 -6.97 -20.88
CA TYR A 56 -4.33 -5.93 -21.83
C TYR A 56 -4.05 -4.57 -21.20
N LEU A 57 -3.26 -3.74 -21.89
CA LEU A 57 -2.88 -2.39 -21.44
C LEU A 57 -2.24 -2.36 -20.03
N GLY A 58 -1.55 -3.43 -19.62
CA GLY A 58 -0.95 -3.56 -18.28
C GLY A 58 -1.95 -3.88 -17.15
N PHE A 59 -3.20 -4.23 -17.49
CA PHE A 59 -4.18 -4.82 -16.60
C PHE A 59 -4.14 -6.34 -16.67
N TYR A 60 -4.43 -6.98 -15.52
CA TYR A 60 -4.55 -8.43 -15.41
C TYR A 60 -6.04 -8.75 -15.32
N PHE A 61 -6.56 -9.41 -16.35
CA PHE A 61 -7.96 -9.81 -16.42
C PHE A 61 -8.09 -11.27 -15.99
N ASP A 62 -8.90 -11.51 -14.97
CA ASP A 62 -9.37 -12.84 -14.60
C ASP A 62 -10.59 -13.20 -15.47
N ARG A 63 -10.81 -14.48 -15.74
CA ARG A 63 -11.98 -14.98 -16.49
C ARG A 63 -13.30 -14.57 -15.84
N ARG A 64 -13.30 -14.42 -14.50
CA ARG A 64 -14.45 -13.97 -13.71
C ARG A 64 -14.54 -12.45 -13.55
N LEU A 65 -13.64 -11.69 -14.17
CA LEU A 65 -13.55 -10.23 -14.08
C LEU A 65 -13.51 -9.70 -12.63
N THR A 66 -12.95 -10.50 -11.71
CA THR A 66 -12.88 -10.13 -10.28
C THR A 66 -11.76 -9.14 -9.98
N PHE A 67 -10.76 -9.04 -10.88
CA PHE A 67 -9.59 -8.17 -10.78
C PHE A 67 -8.75 -8.32 -9.51
N HIS A 68 -8.93 -9.39 -8.73
CA HIS A 68 -8.26 -9.55 -7.44
C HIS A 68 -6.73 -9.55 -7.57
N GLU A 69 -6.21 -10.32 -8.54
CA GLU A 69 -4.78 -10.41 -8.81
C GLU A 69 -4.18 -9.08 -9.25
N HIS A 70 -4.86 -8.36 -10.14
CA HIS A 70 -4.45 -7.02 -10.56
C HIS A 70 -4.27 -6.09 -9.36
N VAL A 71 -5.26 -6.05 -8.48
CA VAL A 71 -5.26 -5.14 -7.34
C VAL A 71 -4.18 -5.53 -6.33
N CYS A 72 -4.01 -6.82 -6.06
CA CYS A 72 -2.95 -7.33 -5.19
C CYS A 72 -1.56 -6.99 -5.75
N TYR A 73 -1.35 -7.14 -7.06
CA TYR A 73 -0.10 -6.81 -7.74
C TYR A 73 0.25 -5.34 -7.60
N TYR A 74 -0.69 -4.42 -7.90
CA TYR A 74 -0.44 -2.98 -7.81
C TYR A 74 -0.33 -2.48 -6.36
N ALA A 75 -1.06 -3.06 -5.41
CA ALA A 75 -0.89 -2.77 -3.98
C ALA A 75 0.51 -3.17 -3.48
N THR A 76 0.97 -4.36 -3.88
CA THR A 76 2.32 -4.85 -3.56
C THR A 76 3.38 -3.97 -4.22
N LYS A 77 3.19 -3.61 -5.50
CA LYS A 77 4.09 -2.72 -6.24
C LYS A 77 4.18 -1.33 -5.62
N ALA A 78 3.06 -0.78 -5.14
CA ALA A 78 3.06 0.49 -4.41
C ALA A 78 3.84 0.38 -3.09
N PHE A 79 3.66 -0.73 -2.36
CA PHE A 79 4.39 -0.99 -1.12
C PHE A 79 5.90 -1.13 -1.32
N THR A 80 6.33 -1.92 -2.31
CA THR A 80 7.76 -2.08 -2.64
C THR A 80 8.36 -0.75 -3.08
N THR A 81 7.61 0.08 -3.80
CA THR A 81 8.06 1.44 -4.18
C THR A 81 8.28 2.33 -2.95
N VAL A 82 7.37 2.31 -1.96
CA VAL A 82 7.56 3.04 -0.70
C VAL A 82 8.79 2.55 0.06
N GLN A 83 9.01 1.23 0.09
CA GLN A 83 10.18 0.66 0.74
C GLN A 83 11.48 1.03 0.02
N ALA A 84 11.47 1.08 -1.32
CA ALA A 84 12.60 1.57 -2.11
C ALA A 84 12.89 3.05 -1.83
N MET A 85 11.85 3.90 -1.74
CA MET A 85 11.99 5.30 -1.35
C MET A 85 12.63 5.47 0.02
N ARG A 86 12.40 4.54 0.94
CA ARG A 86 13.03 4.56 2.26
C ARG A 86 14.55 4.49 2.17
N MET A 87 15.10 3.76 1.21
CA MET A 87 16.55 3.65 0.98
C MET A 87 17.17 4.96 0.48
N LEU A 88 16.39 5.83 -0.17
CA LEU A 88 16.85 7.15 -0.62
C LEU A 88 16.97 8.18 0.52
N GLY A 89 16.47 7.87 1.72
CA GLY A 89 16.56 8.75 2.88
C GLY A 89 17.89 8.60 3.61
N ASN A 90 18.98 9.19 3.11
CA ASN A 90 20.25 9.24 3.84
C ASN A 90 20.20 10.29 4.98
N SER A 91 20.83 10.01 6.13
CA SER A 91 20.82 10.86 7.33
C SER A 91 21.71 12.11 7.19
N THR A 92 22.76 12.06 6.36
CA THR A 92 23.80 13.11 6.30
C THR A 92 23.54 14.21 5.27
N ARG A 93 22.88 13.90 4.14
CA ARG A 93 22.49 14.87 3.08
C ARG A 93 21.15 14.49 2.42
N GLY A 94 20.19 14.03 3.23
CA GLY A 94 18.94 13.45 2.74
C GLY A 94 17.97 14.42 2.09
N LEU A 95 16.93 13.85 1.47
CA LEU A 95 15.78 14.58 0.93
C LEU A 95 15.03 15.32 2.04
N SER A 96 14.65 16.57 1.78
CA SER A 96 13.77 17.35 2.66
C SER A 96 12.38 16.69 2.77
N PRO A 97 11.63 16.88 3.88
CA PRO A 97 10.28 16.34 4.01
C PRO A 97 9.32 16.75 2.87
N LYS A 98 9.50 17.96 2.32
CA LYS A 98 8.75 18.45 1.16
C LYS A 98 9.04 17.63 -0.10
N GLN A 99 10.32 17.33 -0.37
CA GLN A 99 10.73 16.49 -1.51
C GLN A 99 10.27 15.04 -1.34
N ARG A 100 10.35 14.47 -0.13
CA ARG A 100 9.83 13.13 0.17
C ARG A 100 8.34 13.03 -0.11
N LYS A 101 7.57 14.04 0.31
CA LYS A 101 6.14 14.14 0.03
C LYS A 101 5.85 14.26 -1.47
N LEU A 102 6.66 15.04 -2.19
CA LEU A 102 6.54 15.17 -3.64
C LEU A 102 6.72 13.81 -4.34
N LEU A 103 7.80 13.09 -4.00
CA LEU A 103 8.07 11.74 -4.53
C LEU A 103 6.92 10.77 -4.26
N TYR A 104 6.41 10.76 -3.04
CA TYR A 104 5.26 9.93 -2.68
C TYR A 104 4.05 10.24 -3.58
N ARG A 105 3.74 11.53 -3.76
CA ARG A 105 2.60 11.96 -4.58
C ARG A 105 2.79 11.68 -6.06
N SER A 106 4.01 11.80 -6.59
CA SER A 106 4.29 11.64 -8.02
C SER A 106 4.47 10.20 -8.45
N CYS A 107 4.96 9.30 -7.58
CA CYS A 107 5.26 7.92 -7.97
C CYS A 107 4.35 6.91 -7.28
N VAL A 108 4.15 7.01 -5.97
CA VAL A 108 3.42 5.98 -5.21
C VAL A 108 1.92 6.11 -5.42
N VAL A 109 1.39 7.33 -5.33
CA VAL A 109 -0.05 7.58 -5.53
C VAL A 109 -0.54 7.06 -6.88
N PRO A 110 0.07 7.38 -8.04
CA PRO A 110 -0.42 6.87 -9.32
C PRO A 110 -0.37 5.34 -9.42
N ILE A 111 0.67 4.68 -8.86
CA ILE A 111 0.75 3.21 -8.82
C ILE A 111 -0.40 2.63 -7.98
N ALA A 112 -0.64 3.18 -6.79
CA ALA A 112 -1.69 2.70 -5.88
C ALA A 112 -3.11 3.00 -6.39
N THR A 113 -3.28 4.08 -7.17
CA THR A 113 -4.57 4.43 -7.79
C THR A 113 -4.77 3.78 -9.14
N TYR A 114 -3.77 3.08 -9.68
CA TYR A 114 -3.94 2.37 -10.94
C TYR A 114 -5.03 1.31 -10.81
N GLY A 115 -5.98 1.30 -11.76
CA GLY A 115 -7.11 0.38 -11.71
C GLY A 115 -8.10 0.62 -10.58
N TYR A 116 -8.09 1.77 -9.88
CA TYR A 116 -9.03 2.04 -8.78
C TYR A 116 -10.49 1.85 -9.19
N ARG A 117 -10.83 2.19 -10.43
CA ARG A 117 -12.20 2.08 -10.97
C ARG A 117 -12.70 0.64 -11.09
N LEU A 118 -11.80 -0.35 -11.08
CA LEU A 118 -12.13 -1.77 -11.19
C LEU A 118 -12.59 -2.37 -9.85
N TRP A 119 -12.10 -1.84 -8.72
CA TRP A 119 -12.34 -2.41 -7.39
C TRP A 119 -12.93 -1.43 -6.37
N TYR A 120 -12.99 -0.14 -6.70
CA TYR A 120 -13.59 0.90 -5.87
C TYR A 120 -14.95 1.30 -6.47
N PHE A 121 -15.97 0.51 -6.17
CA PHE A 121 -17.38 0.80 -6.48
C PHE A 121 -18.23 0.71 -5.21
N ASP A 122 -19.37 1.39 -5.21
CA ASP A 122 -20.22 1.63 -4.03
C ASP A 122 -20.79 0.35 -3.38
N GLY A 123 -20.66 -0.80 -4.06
CA GLY A 123 -21.15 -2.11 -3.61
C GLY A 123 -20.09 -3.14 -3.21
N ALA A 124 -18.83 -3.03 -3.66
CA ALA A 124 -17.77 -3.96 -3.24
C ALA A 124 -16.42 -3.26 -3.09
N CYS A 125 -16.14 -2.80 -1.88
CA CYS A 125 -14.81 -2.38 -1.50
C CYS A 125 -14.04 -3.59 -0.96
N ASN A 126 -12.98 -4.00 -1.65
CA ASN A 126 -12.05 -5.00 -1.14
C ASN A 126 -11.38 -4.49 0.14
N LYS A 127 -11.86 -4.96 1.30
CA LYS A 127 -11.42 -4.48 2.63
C LYS A 127 -9.94 -4.71 2.87
N GLY A 128 -9.39 -5.87 2.49
CA GLY A 128 -7.96 -6.14 2.69
C GLY A 128 -7.06 -5.30 1.78
N VAL A 129 -7.46 -5.04 0.53
CA VAL A 129 -6.77 -4.07 -0.34
C VAL A 129 -6.76 -2.69 0.32
N MET A 130 -7.92 -2.20 0.78
CA MET A 130 -8.01 -0.93 1.49
C MET A 130 -7.08 -0.89 2.72
N ASN A 131 -6.97 -2.00 3.45
CA ASN A 131 -6.07 -2.13 4.59
C ASN A 131 -4.59 -2.12 4.17
N GLN A 132 -4.23 -2.81 3.08
CA GLN A 132 -2.88 -2.78 2.50
C GLN A 132 -2.49 -1.37 2.07
N LEU A 133 -3.36 -0.64 1.37
CA LEU A 133 -3.08 0.75 1.02
C LEU A 133 -2.95 1.62 2.28
N LYS A 134 -3.84 1.47 3.29
CA LYS A 134 -3.74 2.21 4.56
C LYS A 134 -2.40 1.96 5.26
N TRP A 135 -1.92 0.71 5.22
CA TRP A 135 -0.64 0.32 5.79
C TRP A 135 0.53 0.93 5.03
N MET A 136 0.50 0.87 3.70
CA MET A 136 1.46 1.52 2.82
C MET A 136 1.56 3.03 3.10
N GLN A 137 0.41 3.70 3.31
CA GLN A 137 0.38 5.13 3.61
C GLN A 137 0.96 5.43 5.00
N GLN A 138 0.77 4.54 5.98
CA GLN A 138 1.39 4.69 7.29
C GLN A 138 2.91 4.59 7.22
N LYS A 139 3.45 3.62 6.45
CA LYS A 139 4.90 3.49 6.24
C LYS A 139 5.47 4.71 5.48
N ALA A 140 4.75 5.20 4.48
CA ALA A 140 5.13 6.42 3.77
C ALA A 140 5.13 7.65 4.69
N ALA A 141 4.11 7.78 5.56
CA ALA A 141 4.03 8.88 6.52
C ALA A 141 5.20 8.85 7.52
N LEU A 142 5.57 7.67 8.04
CA LEU A 142 6.73 7.48 8.92
C LEU A 142 8.03 7.91 8.22
N TRP A 143 8.21 7.55 6.95
CA TRP A 143 9.40 7.93 6.19
C TRP A 143 9.47 9.44 5.88
N ILE A 144 8.34 10.07 5.58
CA ILE A 144 8.27 11.51 5.29
C ILE A 144 8.58 12.34 6.54
N THR A 145 7.98 11.98 7.69
CA THR A 145 8.15 12.74 8.94
C THR A 145 9.40 12.34 9.72
N GLY A 146 9.92 11.13 9.51
CA GLY A 146 11.01 10.57 10.32
C GLY A 146 10.59 10.24 11.76
N ALA A 147 9.29 10.14 12.05
CA ALA A 147 8.80 9.85 13.39
C ALA A 147 9.04 8.40 13.81
N PHE A 148 8.92 8.13 15.12
CA PHE A 148 9.09 6.80 15.68
C PHE A 148 8.02 5.82 15.18
N ARG A 149 8.37 4.53 15.15
CA ARG A 149 7.45 3.45 14.72
C ARG A 149 6.19 3.37 15.59
N THR A 150 6.27 3.80 16.85
CA THR A 150 5.17 3.81 17.83
C THR A 150 4.28 5.06 17.78
N SER A 151 4.59 6.03 16.92
CA SER A 151 3.81 7.27 16.83
C SER A 151 2.36 7.01 16.38
N PRO A 152 1.38 7.76 16.92
CA PRO A 152 -0.03 7.57 16.60
C PRO A 152 -0.31 7.81 15.11
N THR A 153 -0.98 6.83 14.47
CA THR A 153 -1.22 6.79 13.02
C THR A 153 -1.99 8.01 12.50
N GLY A 154 -3.03 8.44 13.23
CA GLY A 154 -3.87 9.58 12.83
C GLY A 154 -3.08 10.88 12.79
N GLY A 155 -2.37 11.19 13.88
CA GLY A 155 -1.54 12.39 13.98
C GLY A 155 -0.41 12.39 12.96
N LEU A 156 0.22 11.24 12.73
CA LEU A 156 1.32 11.13 11.76
C LEU A 156 0.90 11.48 10.33
N LYS A 157 -0.26 11.00 9.89
CA LYS A 157 -0.79 11.31 8.55
C LYS A 157 -1.12 12.79 8.40
N ALA A 158 -1.63 13.41 9.47
CA ALA A 158 -1.89 14.85 9.51
C ALA A 158 -0.59 15.66 9.45
N LEU A 159 0.44 15.27 10.22
CA LEU A 159 1.77 15.92 10.21
C LEU A 159 2.49 15.77 8.87
N ALA A 160 2.39 14.61 8.22
CA ALA A 160 2.88 14.42 6.85
C ALA A 160 2.06 15.22 5.81
N GLY A 161 0.89 15.73 6.20
CA GLY A 161 -0.09 16.38 5.34
C GLY A 161 -0.55 15.48 4.19
N LEU A 162 -0.75 14.19 4.46
CA LEU A 162 -1.23 13.23 3.48
C LEU A 162 -2.75 13.08 3.60
N ILE A 163 -3.44 13.09 2.46
CA ILE A 163 -4.88 12.83 2.41
C ILE A 163 -5.09 11.32 2.63
N PRO A 164 -5.96 10.89 3.58
CA PRO A 164 -6.28 9.48 3.76
C PRO A 164 -6.75 8.83 2.44
N ILE A 165 -6.26 7.63 2.12
CA ILE A 165 -6.52 6.95 0.84
C ILE A 165 -8.01 6.86 0.49
N HIS A 166 -8.88 6.52 1.42
CA HIS A 166 -10.32 6.43 1.14
C HIS A 166 -10.90 7.77 0.65
N ARG A 167 -10.43 8.91 1.17
CA ARG A 167 -10.85 10.25 0.70
C ARG A 167 -10.24 10.57 -0.66
N MET A 168 -9.00 10.15 -0.90
CA MET A 168 -8.36 10.31 -2.20
C MET A 168 -9.12 9.55 -3.28
N LEU A 169 -9.51 8.30 -3.02
CA LEU A 169 -10.28 7.47 -3.95
C LEU A 169 -11.66 8.05 -4.22
N LYS A 170 -12.37 8.51 -3.17
CA LYS A 170 -13.64 9.21 -3.34
C LYS A 170 -13.49 10.46 -4.22
N LYS A 171 -12.44 11.26 -3.99
CA LYS A 171 -12.13 12.44 -4.80
C LYS A 171 -11.86 12.08 -6.28
N LEU A 172 -11.12 11.01 -6.52
CA LEU A 172 -10.86 10.55 -7.89
C LEU A 172 -12.14 10.06 -8.57
N ALA A 173 -12.98 9.31 -7.86
CA ALA A 173 -14.27 8.85 -8.36
C ALA A 173 -15.20 10.02 -8.69
N THR A 174 -15.34 11.01 -7.80
CA THR A 174 -16.17 12.19 -8.09
C THR A 174 -15.65 12.99 -9.27
N HIS A 175 -14.32 13.22 -9.35
CA HIS A 175 -13.71 13.89 -10.50
C HIS A 175 -13.94 13.15 -11.81
N ALA A 176 -13.92 11.81 -11.80
CA ALA A 176 -14.21 11.01 -12.99
C ALA A 176 -15.67 11.16 -13.43
N VAL A 177 -16.62 11.16 -12.49
CA VAL A 177 -18.05 11.39 -12.79
C VAL A 177 -18.25 12.78 -13.38
N TYR A 178 -17.69 13.83 -12.79
CA TYR A 178 -17.81 15.19 -13.35
C TYR A 178 -17.22 15.31 -14.75
N ARG A 179 -16.05 14.71 -15.00
CA ARG A 179 -15.43 14.70 -16.35
C ARG A 179 -16.32 14.02 -17.38
N VAL A 180 -16.91 12.88 -17.03
CA VAL A 180 -17.84 12.18 -17.91
C VAL A 180 -19.07 13.07 -18.13
N ALA A 181 -19.66 13.63 -17.07
CA ALA A 181 -20.83 14.50 -17.19
C ALA A 181 -20.58 15.73 -18.08
N THR A 182 -19.40 16.36 -18.01
CA THR A 182 -19.06 17.50 -18.88
C THR A 182 -18.88 17.11 -20.34
N LEU A 183 -18.47 15.88 -20.64
CA LEU A 183 -18.32 15.41 -22.03
C LEU A 183 -19.67 15.05 -22.67
N PHE A 184 -20.65 14.67 -21.86
CA PHE A 184 -22.00 14.29 -22.30
C PHE A 184 -23.04 15.40 -22.04
N ALA A 185 -22.60 16.63 -21.72
CA ALA A 185 -23.50 17.77 -21.60
C ALA A 185 -23.93 18.24 -23.00
N PRO A 186 -25.23 18.22 -23.34
CA PRO A 186 -25.76 18.64 -24.64
C PRO A 186 -25.71 20.16 -24.85
#